data_AF-A0A815RC75-F1
#
_entry.id   AF-A0A815RC75-F1
#
_cell.length_a   1.000
_cell.length_b   1.000
_cell.length_c   1.000
_cell.angle_alpha   90.00
_cell.angle_beta   90.00
_cell.angle_gamma   90.00
#
_symmetry.space_group_name_H-M   'P 1'
#
loop_
_entity.id
_entity.type
_entity.pdbx_description
1 polymer ?
#
loop_
_entity_poly.entity_id
_entity_poly.type
_entity_poly.pdbx_seq_one_letter_code
_entity_poly.pdbx_strand_id
1 'polypeptide(L)'
;MQSTLILVLVTLALSSTCIRSMTVNGQWKAWKNQFQKSYTNVEERLRRMIWEKNLELVEEHNRRADLGLHTYRLGMNQFADLTNEEFVKLLKNFPSKRVQKTKRAFTEHSNLEIPDTV
;
A
#
# COMPACT_ATOMS: atom_id res chain seq x y z
N MET A 1 42.20 4.69 -18.95
CA MET A 1 41.71 3.99 -17.75
C MET A 1 40.53 4.71 -17.07
N GLN A 2 40.57 6.04 -16.89
CA GLN A 2 39.41 6.78 -16.34
C GLN A 2 38.18 6.77 -17.27
N SER A 3 38.35 7.02 -18.57
CA SER A 3 37.22 7.04 -19.52
C SER A 3 36.52 5.69 -19.69
N THR A 4 37.27 4.58 -19.59
CA THR A 4 36.73 3.22 -19.61
C THR A 4 35.94 2.90 -18.34
N LEU A 5 36.42 3.37 -17.17
CA LEU A 5 35.70 3.24 -15.91
C LEU A 5 34.36 4.00 -15.96
N ILE A 6 34.37 5.25 -16.45
CA ILE A 6 33.16 6.06 -16.59
C ILE A 6 32.16 5.37 -17.54
N LEU A 7 32.63 4.84 -18.68
CA LEU A 7 31.78 4.12 -19.62
C LEU A 7 31.13 2.88 -19.00
N VAL A 8 31.88 2.10 -18.21
CA VAL A 8 31.35 0.93 -17.49
C VAL A 8 30.31 1.36 -16.44
N LEU A 9 30.56 2.41 -15.67
CA LEU A 9 29.60 2.90 -14.68
C LEU A 9 28.31 3.41 -15.31
N VAL A 10 28.40 4.12 -16.45
CA VAL A 10 27.23 4.60 -17.20
C VAL A 10 26.40 3.42 -17.73
N THR A 11 27.04 2.42 -18.34
CA THR A 11 26.32 1.24 -18.86
C THR A 11 25.67 0.40 -17.75
N LEU A 12 26.30 0.28 -16.58
CA LEU A 12 25.71 -0.37 -15.40
C LEU A 12 24.50 0.40 -14.84
N ALA A 13 24.58 1.74 -14.79
CA ALA A 13 23.46 2.57 -14.34
C ALA A 13 22.27 2.50 -15.31
N LEU A 14 22.53 2.55 -16.62
CA LEU A 14 21.48 2.41 -17.64
C LEU A 14 20.81 1.04 -17.59
N SER A 15 21.59 -0.04 -17.56
CA SER A 15 21.03 -1.39 -17.47
C SER A 15 20.19 -1.59 -16.20
N SER A 16 20.65 -1.07 -15.06
CA SER A 16 19.90 -1.11 -13.80
C SER A 16 18.57 -0.36 -13.86
N THR A 17 18.55 0.83 -14.48
CA THR A 17 17.31 1.61 -14.63
C THR A 17 16.34 0.95 -15.61
N CYS A 18 16.83 0.34 -16.69
CA CYS A 18 16.02 -0.46 -17.61
C CYS A 18 15.39 -1.67 -16.91
N ILE A 19 16.18 -2.43 -16.14
CA ILE A 19 15.68 -3.58 -15.36
C ILE A 19 14.60 -3.13 -14.39
N ARG A 20 14.83 -2.04 -13.65
CA ARG A 20 13.82 -1.48 -12.74
C ARG A 20 12.52 -1.13 -13.49
N SER A 21 12.62 -0.42 -14.61
CA SER A 21 11.46 -0.05 -15.42
C SER A 21 10.65 -1.28 -15.87
N MET A 22 11.34 -2.34 -16.33
CA MET A 22 10.68 -3.57 -16.75
C MET A 22 9.98 -4.29 -15.59
N THR A 23 10.62 -4.35 -14.42
CA THR A 23 10.05 -4.93 -13.19
C THR A 23 8.80 -4.17 -12.75
N VAL A 24 8.88 -2.84 -12.63
CA VAL A 24 7.75 -1.99 -12.22
C VAL A 24 6.59 -2.10 -13.22
N ASN A 25 6.88 -2.22 -14.52
CA ASN A 25 5.85 -2.45 -15.53
C ASN A 25 5.16 -3.82 -15.38
N GLY A 26 5.91 -4.87 -15.05
CA GLY A 26 5.34 -6.18 -14.72
C GLY A 26 4.43 -6.13 -13.49
N GLN A 27 4.88 -5.47 -12.43
CA GLN A 27 4.12 -5.30 -11.19
C GLN A 27 2.80 -4.53 -11.41
N TRP A 28 2.81 -3.46 -12.21
CA TRP A 28 1.58 -2.74 -12.56
C TRP A 28 0.55 -3.62 -13.26
N LYS A 29 0.98 -4.41 -14.24
CA LYS A 29 0.09 -5.33 -14.96
C LYS A 29 -0.49 -6.37 -14.01
N ALA A 30 0.35 -6.97 -13.16
CA ALA A 30 -0.09 -7.95 -12.16
C ALA A 30 -1.09 -7.32 -11.16
N TRP A 31 -0.79 -6.13 -10.66
CA TRP A 31 -1.66 -5.40 -9.72
C TRP A 31 -3.01 -5.04 -10.36
N LYS A 32 -3.03 -4.53 -11.59
CA LYS A 32 -4.27 -4.25 -12.31
C LYS A 32 -5.12 -5.51 -12.47
N ASN A 33 -4.50 -6.63 -12.83
CA ASN A 33 -5.18 -7.90 -12.98
C ASN A 33 -5.73 -8.41 -11.62
N GLN A 34 -4.95 -8.30 -10.55
CA GLN A 34 -5.35 -8.71 -9.21
C GLN A 34 -6.59 -7.95 -8.72
N PHE A 35 -6.66 -6.64 -8.95
CA PHE A 35 -7.74 -5.77 -8.48
C PHE A 35 -8.76 -5.41 -9.56
N GLN A 36 -8.73 -6.11 -10.70
CA GLN A 36 -9.66 -5.94 -11.82
C GLN A 36 -9.78 -4.49 -12.30
N LYS A 37 -8.63 -3.81 -12.42
CA LYS A 37 -8.55 -2.40 -12.81
C LYS A 37 -8.47 -2.26 -14.33
N SER A 38 -9.32 -1.41 -14.89
CA SER A 38 -9.33 -1.03 -16.30
C SER A 38 -9.54 0.48 -16.41
N TYR A 39 -8.78 1.14 -17.28
CA TYR A 39 -8.81 2.60 -17.43
C TYR A 39 -8.85 2.98 -18.91
N THR A 40 -9.28 4.21 -19.17
CA THR A 40 -9.09 4.82 -20.51
C THR A 40 -7.62 5.21 -20.71
N ASN A 41 -7.17 5.36 -21.96
CA ASN A 41 -5.77 5.74 -22.26
C ASN A 41 -5.31 7.01 -21.53
N VAL A 42 -6.21 7.99 -21.37
CA VAL A 42 -5.92 9.26 -20.68
C VAL A 42 -5.75 9.03 -19.18
N GLU A 43 -6.65 8.25 -18.58
CA GLU A 43 -6.63 7.96 -17.15
C GLU A 43 -5.49 7.01 -16.76
N GLU A 44 -5.14 6.04 -17.61
CA GLU A 44 -4.13 5.03 -17.30
C GLU A 44 -2.78 5.67 -16.93
N ARG A 45 -2.36 6.71 -17.66
CA ARG A 45 -1.11 7.42 -17.34
C ARG A 45 -1.17 8.06 -15.95
N LEU A 46 -2.28 8.71 -15.61
CA LEU A 46 -2.45 9.34 -14.30
C LEU A 46 -2.44 8.30 -13.17
N ARG A 47 -3.26 7.25 -13.31
CA ARG A 47 -3.36 6.16 -12.33
C ARG A 47 -2.03 5.44 -12.14
N ARG A 48 -1.29 5.24 -13.23
CA ARG A 48 0.07 4.67 -13.19
C ARG A 48 1.04 5.53 -12.39
N MET A 49 1.06 6.85 -12.61
CA MET A 49 1.93 7.76 -11.85
C MET A 49 1.61 7.76 -10.35
N ILE A 50 0.33 7.76 -9.99
CA ILE A 50 -0.11 7.69 -8.58
C ILE A 50 0.32 6.34 -7.96
N TRP A 51 0.12 5.24 -8.69
CA TRP A 51 0.49 3.91 -8.24
C TRP A 51 2.00 3.76 -8.03
N GLU A 52 2.84 4.28 -8.94
CA GLU A 52 4.30 4.26 -8.76
C GLU A 52 4.73 5.08 -7.54
N LYS A 53 4.13 6.26 -7.33
CA LYS A 53 4.40 7.07 -6.12
C LYS A 53 4.02 6.34 -4.83
N ASN A 54 2.91 5.62 -4.83
CA ASN A 54 2.50 4.81 -3.69
C ASN A 54 3.38 3.57 -3.50
N LEU A 55 3.90 2.97 -4.58
CA LEU A 55 4.89 1.89 -4.51
C LEU A 55 6.18 2.37 -3.84
N GLU A 56 6.73 3.51 -4.27
CA GLU A 56 7.92 4.12 -3.65
C GLU A 56 7.71 4.41 -2.16
N LEU A 57 6.52 4.91 -1.79
CA LEU A 57 6.15 5.15 -0.40
C LEU A 57 6.15 3.85 0.41
N VAL A 58 5.57 2.78 -0.13
CA VAL A 58 5.54 1.46 0.51
C VAL A 58 6.95 0.91 0.70
N GLU A 59 7.78 0.98 -0.34
CA GLU A 59 9.17 0.49 -0.31
C GLU A 59 10.00 1.26 0.74
N GLU A 60 9.95 2.58 0.75
CA GLU A 60 10.70 3.40 1.70
C GLU A 60 10.19 3.23 3.14
N HIS A 61 8.87 3.15 3.35
CA HIS A 61 8.32 2.85 4.67
C HIS A 61 8.81 1.50 5.18
N ASN A 62 8.74 0.48 4.34
CA ASN A 62 9.14 -0.88 4.70
C ASN A 62 10.64 -1.00 4.95
N ARG A 63 11.48 -0.28 4.19
CA ARG A 63 12.92 -0.17 4.46
C ARG A 63 13.19 0.45 5.83
N ARG A 64 12.45 1.48 6.23
CA ARG A 64 12.54 2.07 7.58
C ARG A 64 12.01 1.13 8.67
N ALA A 65 10.97 0.35 8.37
CA ALA A 65 10.47 -0.69 9.28
C ALA A 65 11.51 -1.79 9.51
N ASP A 66 12.28 -2.18 8.49
CA ASP A 66 13.40 -3.13 8.61
C ASP A 66 14.54 -2.60 9.51
N LEU A 67 14.65 -1.28 9.65
CA LEU A 67 15.55 -0.61 10.60
C LEU A 67 14.93 -0.43 12.00
N GLY A 68 13.74 -0.97 12.25
CA GLY A 68 13.04 -0.86 13.53
C GLY A 68 12.38 0.50 13.79
N LEU A 69 12.31 1.40 12.80
CA LEU A 69 11.71 2.74 12.96
C LEU A 69 10.18 2.73 12.91
N HIS A 70 9.58 1.62 12.47
CA HIS A 70 8.14 1.41 12.42
C HIS A 70 7.80 0.03 12.95
N THR A 71 6.70 -0.09 13.67
CA THR A 71 6.16 -1.36 14.20
C THR A 71 5.26 -2.08 13.20
N TYR A 72 5.07 -1.52 12.00
CA TYR A 72 4.19 -2.05 10.96
C TYR A 72 4.76 -1.84 9.57
N ARG A 73 4.25 -2.62 8.62
CA ARG A 73 4.59 -2.55 7.20
C ARG A 73 3.41 -2.07 6.37
N LEU A 74 3.71 -1.48 5.23
CA LEU A 74 2.73 -1.13 4.21
C LEU A 74 2.74 -2.17 3.08
N GLY A 75 1.65 -2.22 2.33
CA GLY A 75 1.50 -3.08 1.17
C GLY A 75 0.68 -2.41 0.09
N MET A 76 1.01 -2.72 -1.17
CA MET A 76 0.24 -2.29 -2.33
C MET A 76 -1.12 -2.98 -2.30
N ASN A 77 -2.19 -2.18 -2.21
CA ASN A 77 -3.56 -2.66 -2.10
C ASN A 77 -4.44 -2.08 -3.23
N GLN A 78 -5.74 -2.37 -3.21
CA GLN A 78 -6.71 -1.93 -4.23
C GLN A 78 -6.90 -0.41 -4.37
N PHE A 79 -6.41 0.37 -3.40
CA PHE A 79 -6.47 1.84 -3.39
C PHE A 79 -5.15 2.50 -3.81
N ALA A 80 -4.15 1.71 -4.23
CA ALA A 80 -2.84 2.23 -4.56
C ALA A 80 -2.83 3.15 -5.80
N ASP A 81 -3.88 3.17 -6.60
CA ASP A 81 -4.08 4.09 -7.73
C ASP A 81 -4.80 5.40 -7.35
N LEU A 82 -5.08 5.62 -6.06
CA LEU A 82 -5.80 6.80 -5.57
C LEU A 82 -4.86 7.78 -4.88
N THR A 83 -5.16 9.07 -5.02
CA THR A 83 -4.57 10.09 -4.13
C THR A 83 -5.22 10.04 -2.75
N ASN A 84 -4.58 10.68 -1.77
CA ASN A 84 -5.15 10.78 -0.42
C ASN A 84 -6.52 11.47 -0.45
N GLU A 85 -6.67 12.53 -1.25
CA GLU A 85 -7.93 13.26 -1.40
C GLU A 85 -9.03 12.39 -2.00
N GLU A 86 -8.71 11.59 -3.02
CA GLU A 86 -9.64 10.63 -3.62
C GLU A 86 -10.05 9.55 -2.61
N PHE A 87 -9.08 9.01 -1.86
CA PHE A 87 -9.33 8.01 -0.84
C PHE A 87 -10.22 8.56 0.30
N VAL A 88 -9.95 9.77 0.78
CA VAL A 88 -10.77 10.44 1.80
C VAL A 88 -12.18 10.71 1.29
N LYS A 89 -12.35 11.13 0.02
CA LYS A 89 -13.67 11.30 -0.60
C LYS A 89 -14.42 9.97 -0.67
N LEU A 90 -13.73 8.89 -1.03
CA LEU A 90 -14.28 7.55 -1.05
C LEU A 90 -14.77 7.14 0.35
N LEU A 91 -13.98 7.36 1.41
CA LEU A 91 -14.38 7.09 2.79
C LEU A 91 -15.61 7.88 3.24
N LYS A 92 -15.71 9.16 2.88
CA LYS A 92 -16.86 10.01 3.23
C LYS A 92 -18.17 9.54 2.61
N ASN A 93 -18.10 8.89 1.46
CA ASN A 93 -19.26 8.38 0.74
C ASN A 93 -19.74 7.00 1.23
N PHE A 94 -19.05 6.37 2.19
CA PHE A 94 -19.59 5.17 2.83
C PHE A 94 -20.73 5.58 3.76
N PRO A 95 -21.97 5.09 3.52
CA PRO A 95 -23.06 5.35 4.43
C PRO A 95 -22.66 4.76 5.78
N SER A 96 -22.60 5.61 6.81
CA SER A 96 -22.50 5.13 8.17
C SER A 96 -23.73 4.26 8.42
N LYS A 97 -23.56 2.93 8.33
CA LYS A 97 -24.55 2.01 8.88
C LYS A 97 -24.52 2.32 10.37
N ARG A 98 -25.42 3.19 10.82
CA ARG A 98 -25.72 3.38 12.23
C ARG A 98 -26.16 2.02 12.71
N VAL A 99 -25.23 1.22 13.23
CA VAL A 99 -25.55 0.05 14.02
C VAL A 99 -26.40 0.63 15.13
N GLN A 100 -27.73 0.44 15.04
CA GLN A 100 -28.58 0.69 16.18
C GLN A 100 -27.96 -0.17 17.26
N LYS A 101 -27.40 0.47 18.29
CA LYS A 101 -27.08 -0.21 19.55
C LYS A 101 -28.42 -0.78 20.02
N THR A 102 -28.77 -1.98 19.59
CA THR A 102 -29.63 -2.84 20.41
C THR A 102 -28.89 -2.89 21.73
N LYS A 103 -29.48 -2.26 22.75
CA LYS A 103 -29.07 -2.42 24.14
C LYS A 103 -29.18 -3.91 24.44
N ARG A 104 -28.17 -4.71 24.11
CA ARG A 104 -27.89 -5.92 24.86
C ARG A 104 -27.44 -5.40 26.21
N ALA A 105 -28.40 -5.20 27.10
CA ALA A 105 -28.13 -4.97 28.50
C ALA A 105 -27.21 -6.10 28.92
N PHE A 106 -26.01 -5.75 29.37
CA PHE A 106 -25.16 -6.70 30.06
C PHE A 106 -25.99 -7.19 31.25
N THR A 107 -26.45 -8.45 31.18
CA THR A 107 -27.10 -9.07 32.33
C THR A 107 -25.94 -9.54 33.18
N GLU A 108 -25.66 -8.80 34.24
CA GLU A 108 -24.71 -9.21 35.26
C GLU A 108 -25.22 -10.52 35.85
N HIS A 109 -24.58 -11.63 35.49
CA HIS A 109 -24.75 -12.88 36.20
C HIS A 109 -23.95 -12.76 37.49
N SER A 110 -24.55 -12.10 38.49
CA SER A 110 -24.15 -12.24 39.88
C SER A 110 -24.20 -13.73 40.24
N ASN A 111 -23.10 -14.24 40.80
CA ASN A 111 -22.87 -15.59 41.37
C ASN A 111 -21.71 -16.41 40.74
N LEU A 112 -20.74 -15.78 40.09
CA LEU A 112 -19.43 -16.43 39.86
C LEU A 112 -18.51 -16.13 41.05
N GLU A 113 -18.50 -17.03 42.04
CA GLU A 113 -17.41 -17.09 43.03
C GLU A 113 -16.16 -17.58 42.32
N ILE A 114 -15.25 -16.66 42.01
CA ILE A 114 -13.93 -16.98 41.47
C ILE A 114 -13.02 -17.20 42.67
N PRO A 115 -12.42 -18.38 42.84
CA PRO A 115 -11.47 -18.61 43.92
C PRO A 115 -10.25 -17.70 43.75
N ASP A 116 -9.90 -16.98 44.81
CA ASP A 116 -8.69 -16.17 44.82
C ASP A 116 -7.48 -17.10 44.89
N THR A 117 -6.76 -17.19 43.76
CA THR A 117 -5.34 -17.60 43.64
C THR A 117 -5.09 -19.06 43.24
N VAL A 118 -4.06 -19.24 42.39
CA VAL A 118 -3.35 -20.50 42.10
C VAL A 118 -2.01 -20.46 42.82
#